data_AF-A0A519QGG9-F1
#
_entry.id   AF-A0A519QGG9-F1
#
_cell.length_a   1.000
_cell.length_b   1.000
_cell.length_c   1.000
_cell.angle_alpha   90.00
_cell.angle_beta   90.00
_cell.angle_gamma   90.00
#
_symmetry.space_group_name_H-M   'P 1'
#
loop_
_entity.id
_entity.type
_entity.pdbx_description
1 polymer ?
#
loop_
_entity_poly.entity_id
_entity_poly.type
_entity_poly.pdbx_seq_one_letter_code
_entity_poly.pdbx_strand_id
1 'polypeptide(L)'
;MLLGLAPAAVADATATASVLALIQSPAVCGRGGADTAALPTSEIVMVDGFGAETFKVDTANPEAQAWFDHGVRLRWAFEHSESVRAFRKARALDPACGMCAWGEAWAIGPNINGGGNDADSTRAGLAAAREARRLARDATPMQRQMIDALIQRYSGRESTRGVRFARTMDRIARRNPDNVMVAAVTADAWMLKVDGEWFDKAGKATDAGVTRAMSLLEHALTVDADDPGSIHLYIHLTEWSDDPHKAIPYGEKLALLAPGASHLVHMPSHTFYRVGRYRDAMMSNVNAVALDKRYDGLAKPPGGLPGMRLHAHNVHFGMGGALMAGGAVEGLKLADWYMATWPALTAAPGAAEDPSMLYRQIMAADAYALYGRFGDAAKVAGLAEPDAGRPLMRVGWRY
;
A
#
# COMPACT_ATOMS: atom_id res chain seq x y z
N MET A 1 -7.77 41.65 -3.87
CA MET A 1 -7.96 40.44 -3.06
C MET A 1 -7.59 39.26 -3.95
N LEU A 2 -6.32 38.86 -3.91
CA LEU A 2 -5.81 37.73 -4.72
C LEU A 2 -6.35 36.43 -4.11
N LEU A 3 -7.34 35.83 -4.76
CA LEU A 3 -7.70 34.43 -4.55
C LEU A 3 -6.54 33.58 -5.06
N GLY A 4 -5.56 33.32 -4.18
CA GLY A 4 -4.59 32.28 -4.41
C GLY A 4 -5.33 30.95 -4.38
N LEU A 5 -5.52 30.34 -5.55
CA LEU A 5 -5.85 28.93 -5.67
C LEU A 5 -4.68 28.17 -5.03
N ALA A 6 -4.86 27.72 -3.78
CA ALA A 6 -3.96 26.72 -3.23
C ALA A 6 -3.99 25.52 -4.21
N PRO A 7 -2.83 24.97 -4.60
CA PRO A 7 -2.81 23.77 -5.43
C PRO A 7 -3.67 22.71 -4.73
N ALA A 8 -4.57 22.07 -5.49
CA ALA A 8 -5.39 21.00 -4.96
C ALA A 8 -4.47 19.82 -4.60
N ALA A 9 -4.06 19.76 -3.33
CA ALA A 9 -3.16 18.77 -2.75
C ALA A 9 -3.75 17.35 -2.67
N VAL A 10 -4.98 17.18 -3.12
CA VAL A 10 -5.74 15.94 -3.06
C VAL A 10 -6.26 15.68 -4.47
N ALA A 11 -5.97 14.50 -5.03
CA ALA A 11 -6.58 14.11 -6.29
C ALA A 11 -8.10 13.98 -6.10
N ASP A 12 -8.88 14.77 -6.83
CA ASP A 12 -10.33 14.73 -6.79
C ASP A 12 -10.84 13.55 -7.63
N ALA A 13 -10.87 12.35 -7.03
CA ALA A 13 -11.53 11.20 -7.63
C ALA A 13 -13.07 11.31 -7.59
N THR A 14 -13.61 12.29 -6.84
CA THR A 14 -15.05 12.55 -6.67
C THR A 14 -15.65 13.49 -7.72
N ALA A 15 -14.86 14.06 -8.64
CA ALA A 15 -15.34 14.95 -9.71
C ALA A 15 -16.37 14.30 -10.66
N THR A 16 -16.47 12.97 -10.66
CA THR A 16 -17.57 12.23 -11.28
C THR A 16 -18.60 11.81 -10.23
N ALA A 17 -19.82 12.36 -10.30
CA ALA A 17 -20.94 12.05 -9.39
C ALA A 17 -21.24 10.55 -9.22
N SER A 18 -20.87 9.72 -10.21
CA SER A 18 -20.97 8.25 -10.17
C SER A 18 -20.05 7.61 -9.11
N VAL A 19 -18.90 8.21 -8.79
CA VAL A 19 -17.93 7.69 -7.81
C VAL A 19 -18.36 8.01 -6.37
N LEU A 20 -18.97 9.18 -6.15
CA LEU A 20 -19.55 9.52 -4.84
C LEU A 20 -20.75 8.60 -4.49
N ALA A 21 -21.55 8.24 -5.50
CA ALA A 21 -22.66 7.30 -5.35
C ALA A 21 -22.19 5.89 -4.97
N LEU A 22 -21.00 5.47 -5.42
CA LEU A 22 -20.42 4.19 -5.00
C LEU A 22 -20.18 4.16 -3.51
N ILE A 23 -19.69 5.23 -2.86
CA ILE A 23 -19.50 5.29 -1.40
C ILE A 23 -20.84 5.07 -0.67
N GLN A 24 -21.94 5.64 -1.19
CA GLN A 24 -23.28 5.60 -0.59
C GLN A 24 -23.97 4.22 -0.64
N SER A 25 -23.49 3.28 -1.46
CA SER A 25 -24.07 1.93 -1.61
C SER A 25 -22.99 0.84 -1.44
N PRO A 26 -22.78 0.31 -0.22
CA PRO A 26 -21.85 -0.80 -0.01
C PRO A 26 -22.44 -2.11 -0.55
N ALA A 27 -22.11 -2.45 -1.80
CA ALA A 27 -22.31 -3.82 -2.29
C ALA A 27 -21.09 -4.66 -1.88
N VAL A 28 -21.22 -5.46 -0.82
CA VAL A 28 -20.19 -6.41 -0.38
C VAL A 28 -20.48 -7.75 -1.06
N CYS A 29 -19.63 -8.18 -1.99
CA CYS A 29 -19.74 -9.50 -2.61
C CYS A 29 -18.38 -10.22 -2.57
N GLY A 30 -18.28 -11.26 -1.73
CA GLY A 30 -17.16 -12.22 -1.76
C GLY A 30 -16.68 -12.70 -0.38
N ARG A 31 -16.01 -13.85 -0.34
CA ARG A 31 -15.29 -14.34 0.86
C ARG A 31 -13.81 -13.97 0.72
N GLY A 32 -13.26 -13.26 1.69
CA GLY A 32 -11.84 -12.90 1.75
C GLY A 32 -10.98 -14.05 2.24
N GLY A 33 -10.18 -14.64 1.36
CA GLY A 33 -9.16 -15.63 1.67
C GLY A 33 -7.79 -15.16 1.19
N ALA A 34 -6.74 -15.49 1.94
CA ALA A 34 -5.35 -15.32 1.53
C ALA A 34 -4.94 -16.41 0.51
N ASP A 35 -5.74 -16.61 -0.53
CA ASP A 35 -5.46 -17.64 -1.52
C ASP A 35 -4.43 -17.11 -2.53
N THR A 36 -3.18 -17.48 -2.27
CA THR A 36 -2.05 -17.45 -3.22
C THR A 36 -2.16 -18.56 -4.28
N ALA A 37 -3.30 -19.27 -4.33
CA ALA A 37 -3.62 -20.17 -5.42
C ALA A 37 -3.48 -19.43 -6.77
N ALA A 38 -2.95 -20.12 -7.78
CA ALA A 38 -2.63 -19.55 -9.07
C ALA A 38 -3.89 -19.06 -9.80
N LEU A 39 -4.32 -17.84 -9.48
CA LEU A 39 -5.39 -17.16 -10.17
C LEU A 39 -5.00 -17.00 -11.65
N PRO A 40 -5.93 -17.24 -12.60
CA PRO A 40 -5.62 -17.21 -14.01
C PRO A 40 -5.02 -15.86 -14.43
N THR A 41 -3.95 -15.90 -15.26
CA THR A 41 -3.38 -14.70 -15.89
C THR A 41 -4.12 -14.31 -17.17
N SER A 42 -5.09 -15.11 -17.63
CA SER A 42 -5.90 -14.82 -18.82
C SER A 42 -6.91 -13.69 -18.60
N GLU A 43 -7.23 -13.38 -17.34
CA GLU A 43 -8.31 -12.45 -16.95
C GLU A 43 -7.79 -11.15 -16.32
N ILE A 44 -6.46 -10.98 -16.17
CA ILE A 44 -5.91 -9.73 -15.63
C ILE A 44 -5.99 -8.62 -16.68
N VAL A 45 -6.36 -7.41 -16.23
CA VAL A 45 -6.42 -6.19 -17.03
C VAL A 45 -5.41 -5.18 -16.49
N MET A 46 -4.77 -4.41 -17.37
CA MET A 46 -4.00 -3.25 -16.94
C MET A 46 -4.98 -2.11 -16.66
N VAL A 47 -5.25 -1.84 -15.39
CA VAL A 47 -6.09 -0.70 -15.01
C VAL A 47 -5.27 0.58 -15.10
N ASP A 48 -5.84 1.61 -15.73
CA ASP A 48 -5.20 2.92 -15.87
C ASP A 48 -5.05 3.65 -14.52
N GLY A 49 -4.14 4.62 -14.49
CA GLY A 49 -3.97 5.52 -13.34
C GLY A 49 -3.06 4.98 -12.24
N PHE A 50 -2.31 3.91 -12.47
CA PHE A 50 -1.33 3.38 -11.51
C PHE A 50 0.05 4.08 -11.59
N GLY A 51 0.18 5.14 -12.38
CA GLY A 51 1.46 5.79 -12.67
C GLY A 51 1.99 5.48 -14.07
N ALA A 52 3.16 6.05 -14.37
CA ALA A 52 3.81 6.01 -15.68
C ALA A 52 5.25 5.50 -15.63
N GLU A 53 5.69 5.00 -14.47
CA GLU A 53 7.05 4.52 -14.23
C GLU A 53 7.38 3.39 -15.18
N THR A 54 8.61 3.39 -15.67
CA THR A 54 9.13 2.30 -16.51
C THR A 54 10.50 1.88 -16.00
N PHE A 55 10.77 0.59 -16.09
CA PHE A 55 12.10 0.07 -15.83
C PHE A 55 12.43 -0.93 -16.92
N LYS A 56 13.32 -0.51 -17.84
CA LYS A 56 13.70 -1.32 -19.00
C LYS A 56 14.28 -2.66 -18.54
N VAL A 57 13.68 -3.76 -19.01
CA VAL A 57 14.10 -5.13 -18.71
C VAL A 57 14.66 -5.87 -19.92
N ASP A 58 15.14 -7.08 -19.69
CA ASP A 58 15.71 -7.99 -20.69
C ASP A 58 14.63 -8.70 -21.51
N THR A 59 13.71 -7.92 -22.05
CA THR A 59 12.71 -8.37 -23.03
C THR A 59 12.77 -7.51 -24.28
N ALA A 60 12.58 -8.13 -25.44
CA ALA A 60 12.30 -7.43 -26.69
C ALA A 60 10.80 -7.34 -27.00
N ASN A 61 9.95 -8.01 -26.20
CA ASN A 61 8.50 -7.98 -26.38
C ASN A 61 7.93 -6.74 -25.68
N PRO A 62 7.38 -5.75 -26.43
CA PRO A 62 6.85 -4.53 -25.84
C PRO A 62 5.66 -4.78 -24.92
N GLU A 63 4.86 -5.82 -25.16
CA GLU A 63 3.74 -6.18 -24.28
C GLU A 63 4.25 -6.77 -22.96
N ALA A 64 5.31 -7.60 -22.99
CA ALA A 64 5.94 -8.11 -21.78
C ALA A 64 6.56 -6.98 -20.94
N GLN A 65 7.21 -6.00 -21.58
CA GLN A 65 7.71 -4.79 -20.91
C GLN A 65 6.57 -4.00 -20.25
N ALA A 66 5.45 -3.79 -20.95
CA ALA A 66 4.29 -3.09 -20.40
C ALA A 66 3.69 -3.79 -19.18
N TRP A 67 3.55 -5.12 -19.21
CA TRP A 67 3.09 -5.90 -18.06
C TRP A 67 4.10 -5.90 -16.90
N PHE A 68 5.41 -5.90 -17.21
CA PHE A 68 6.44 -5.75 -16.18
C PHE A 68 6.32 -4.39 -15.48
N ASP A 69 6.23 -3.30 -16.25
CA ASP A 69 6.08 -1.95 -15.71
C ASP A 69 4.79 -1.81 -14.90
N HIS A 70 3.67 -2.37 -15.38
CA HIS A 70 2.43 -2.40 -14.62
C HIS A 70 2.56 -3.20 -13.31
N GLY A 71 3.29 -4.32 -13.33
CA GLY A 71 3.61 -5.10 -12.12
C GLY A 71 4.42 -4.31 -11.09
N VAL A 72 5.36 -3.46 -11.53
CA VAL A 72 6.13 -2.55 -10.67
C VAL A 72 5.20 -1.50 -10.05
N ARG A 73 4.32 -0.89 -10.85
CA ARG A 73 3.35 0.10 -10.37
C ARG A 73 2.38 -0.48 -9.34
N LEU A 74 1.84 -1.67 -9.60
CA LEU A 74 1.03 -2.43 -8.64
C LEU A 74 1.83 -2.76 -7.36
N ARG A 75 3.12 -3.08 -7.50
CA ARG A 75 3.99 -3.35 -6.35
C ARG A 75 4.17 -2.11 -5.49
N TRP A 76 4.33 -0.92 -6.06
CA TRP A 76 4.37 0.33 -5.29
C TRP A 76 3.00 0.72 -4.73
N ALA A 77 1.91 0.45 -5.45
CA ALA A 77 0.55 0.58 -4.93
C ALA A 77 0.17 -0.46 -3.84
N PHE A 78 1.07 -1.38 -3.49
CA PHE A 78 0.86 -2.46 -2.53
C PHE A 78 -0.27 -3.45 -2.90
N GLU A 79 -0.64 -3.50 -4.19
CA GLU A 79 -1.54 -4.48 -4.79
C GLU A 79 -0.80 -5.82 -5.03
N HIS A 80 -0.52 -6.55 -3.94
CA HIS A 80 0.36 -7.72 -3.94
C HIS A 80 -0.04 -8.81 -4.96
N SER A 81 -1.30 -9.28 -4.89
CA SER A 81 -1.76 -10.40 -5.72
C SER A 81 -1.77 -10.04 -7.21
N GLU A 82 -2.24 -8.83 -7.53
CA GLU A 82 -2.28 -8.33 -8.90
C GLU A 82 -0.86 -8.06 -9.43
N SER A 83 0.05 -7.55 -8.61
CA SER A 83 1.46 -7.40 -8.98
C SER A 83 2.10 -8.74 -9.36
N VAL A 84 1.87 -9.80 -8.56
CA VAL A 84 2.33 -11.16 -8.89
C VAL A 84 1.72 -11.65 -10.22
N ARG A 85 0.42 -11.44 -10.45
CA ARG A 85 -0.25 -11.83 -11.71
C ARG A 85 0.28 -11.05 -12.91
N ALA A 86 0.55 -9.75 -12.77
CA ALA A 86 1.10 -8.91 -13.83
C ALA A 86 2.50 -9.39 -14.25
N PHE A 87 3.38 -9.71 -13.29
CA PHE A 87 4.68 -10.28 -13.61
C PHE A 87 4.57 -11.68 -14.23
N ARG A 88 3.65 -12.53 -13.77
CA ARG A 88 3.38 -13.83 -14.42
C ARG A 88 2.88 -13.65 -15.85
N LYS A 89 2.05 -12.64 -16.12
CA LYS A 89 1.59 -12.29 -17.47
C LYS A 89 2.76 -11.83 -18.35
N ALA A 90 3.65 -10.97 -17.84
CA ALA A 90 4.88 -10.58 -18.55
C ALA A 90 5.74 -11.79 -18.91
N ARG A 91 5.94 -12.72 -17.96
CA ARG A 91 6.67 -13.98 -18.19
C ARG A 91 6.00 -14.91 -19.20
N ALA A 92 4.67 -14.93 -19.24
CA ALA A 92 3.95 -15.75 -20.22
C ALA A 92 4.12 -15.20 -21.65
N LEU A 93 4.25 -13.89 -21.79
CA LEU A 93 4.48 -13.19 -23.07
C LEU A 93 5.94 -13.25 -23.51
N ASP A 94 6.89 -13.28 -22.58
CA ASP A 94 8.30 -13.53 -22.84
C ASP A 94 8.89 -14.52 -21.81
N PRO A 95 8.89 -15.83 -22.14
CA PRO A 95 9.45 -16.86 -21.29
C PRO A 95 10.97 -16.79 -21.10
N ALA A 96 11.69 -15.97 -21.87
CA ALA A 96 13.14 -15.78 -21.75
C ALA A 96 13.50 -14.57 -20.87
N CYS A 97 12.55 -13.70 -20.54
CA CYS A 97 12.76 -12.50 -19.74
C CYS A 97 13.12 -12.83 -18.27
N GLY A 98 14.40 -12.68 -17.91
CA GLY A 98 14.90 -12.94 -16.56
C GLY A 98 14.32 -11.98 -15.53
N MET A 99 14.19 -10.70 -15.86
CA MET A 99 13.63 -9.72 -14.95
C MET A 99 12.11 -9.85 -14.77
N CYS A 100 11.39 -10.43 -15.73
CA CYS A 100 9.97 -10.73 -15.56
C CYS A 100 9.78 -11.79 -14.45
N ALA A 101 10.66 -12.79 -14.39
CA ALA A 101 10.72 -13.75 -13.29
C ALA A 101 11.25 -13.13 -11.98
N TRP A 102 12.18 -12.17 -12.06
CA TRP A 102 12.61 -11.37 -10.91
C TRP A 102 11.45 -10.59 -10.29
N GLY A 103 10.60 -9.96 -11.12
CA GLY A 103 9.46 -9.18 -10.66
C GLY A 103 8.46 -10.04 -9.90
N GLU A 104 8.14 -11.23 -10.42
CA GLU A 104 7.29 -12.19 -9.69
C GLU A 104 7.90 -12.55 -8.34
N ALA A 105 9.20 -12.88 -8.32
CA ALA A 105 9.90 -13.20 -7.08
C ALA A 105 9.94 -12.01 -6.11
N TRP A 106 10.01 -10.76 -6.60
CA TRP A 106 9.98 -9.56 -5.78
C TRP A 106 8.58 -9.35 -5.18
N ALA A 107 7.54 -9.47 -6.01
CA ALA A 107 6.13 -9.26 -5.64
C ALA A 107 5.60 -10.28 -4.62
N ILE A 108 6.06 -11.54 -4.68
CA ILE A 108 5.72 -12.58 -3.68
C ILE A 108 6.25 -12.23 -2.29
N GLY A 109 7.36 -11.50 -2.21
CA GLY A 109 8.01 -11.17 -0.94
C GLY A 109 7.28 -10.07 -0.16
N PRO A 110 7.62 -9.88 1.13
CA PRO A 110 6.96 -8.89 1.97
C PRO A 110 7.12 -7.46 1.45
N ASN A 111 6.20 -6.57 1.80
CA ASN A 111 6.46 -5.14 1.88
C ASN A 111 6.20 -4.64 3.31
N ILE A 112 6.36 -3.34 3.54
CA ILE A 112 6.24 -2.76 4.89
C ILE A 112 4.87 -3.00 5.53
N ASN A 113 3.81 -3.13 4.74
CA ASN A 113 2.45 -3.37 5.24
C ASN A 113 2.15 -4.86 5.47
N GLY A 114 3.13 -5.75 5.23
CA GLY A 114 3.08 -7.17 5.57
C GLY A 114 2.99 -8.11 4.36
N GLY A 115 2.55 -9.34 4.60
CA GLY A 115 2.48 -10.40 3.59
C GLY A 115 3.85 -11.05 3.26
N GLY A 116 3.86 -12.11 2.45
CA GLY A 116 5.06 -12.65 1.80
C GLY A 116 6.16 -13.26 2.68
N ASN A 117 5.99 -13.32 4.00
CA ASN A 117 6.97 -13.85 4.95
C ASN A 117 6.74 -15.32 5.33
N ASP A 118 5.56 -15.87 5.03
CA ASP A 118 5.22 -17.25 5.34
C ASP A 118 6.08 -18.26 4.56
N ALA A 119 6.04 -19.51 5.00
CA ALA A 119 6.86 -20.57 4.43
C ALA A 119 6.54 -20.83 2.94
N ASP A 120 5.29 -20.64 2.52
CA ASP A 120 4.85 -20.94 1.16
C ASP A 120 5.30 -19.82 0.22
N SER A 121 5.09 -18.56 0.61
CA SER A 121 5.63 -17.39 -0.08
C SER A 121 7.15 -17.45 -0.18
N THR A 122 7.85 -17.87 0.88
CA THR A 122 9.31 -18.06 0.86
C THR A 122 9.73 -19.10 -0.19
N ARG A 123 9.06 -20.25 -0.25
CA ARG A 123 9.37 -21.31 -1.22
C ARG A 123 9.09 -20.87 -2.65
N ALA A 124 7.94 -20.24 -2.88
CA ALA A 124 7.53 -19.73 -4.19
C ALA A 124 8.47 -18.62 -4.68
N GLY A 125 8.80 -17.65 -3.83
CA GLY A 125 9.73 -16.57 -4.14
C GLY A 125 11.14 -17.07 -4.47
N LEU A 126 11.64 -18.07 -3.73
CA LEU A 126 12.94 -18.70 -4.02
C LEU A 126 12.93 -19.43 -5.38
N ALA A 127 11.84 -20.14 -5.70
CA ALA A 127 11.70 -20.83 -6.97
C ALA A 127 11.71 -19.82 -8.15
N ALA A 128 10.91 -18.75 -8.05
CA ALA A 128 10.87 -17.68 -9.05
C ALA A 128 12.23 -16.97 -9.19
N ALA A 129 12.94 -16.68 -8.10
CA ALA A 129 14.26 -16.05 -8.14
C ALA A 129 15.34 -16.94 -8.79
N ARG A 130 15.28 -18.25 -8.54
CA ARG A 130 16.19 -19.22 -9.20
C ARG A 130 15.90 -19.32 -10.69
N GLU A 131 14.63 -19.27 -11.07
CA GLU A 131 14.22 -19.27 -12.46
C GLU A 131 14.65 -17.99 -13.18
N ALA A 132 14.49 -16.82 -12.54
CA ALA A 132 15.03 -15.55 -13.04
C ALA A 132 16.52 -15.65 -13.38
N ARG A 133 17.32 -16.27 -12.50
CA ARG A 133 18.74 -16.49 -12.76
C ARG A 133 19.02 -17.41 -13.95
N ARG A 134 18.17 -18.42 -14.17
CA ARG A 134 18.29 -19.33 -15.32
C ARG A 134 18.00 -18.62 -16.65
N LEU A 135 17.08 -17.66 -16.62
CA LEU A 135 16.58 -16.93 -17.79
C LEU A 135 17.42 -15.70 -18.17
N ALA A 136 18.14 -15.09 -17.21
CA ALA A 136 18.86 -13.82 -17.32
C ALA A 136 20.10 -13.78 -18.25
N ARG A 137 20.04 -14.43 -19.41
CA ARG A 137 21.08 -14.37 -20.44
C ARG A 137 21.26 -12.95 -20.98
N ASP A 138 20.15 -12.29 -21.29
CA ASP A 138 20.13 -10.95 -21.89
C ASP A 138 20.04 -9.82 -20.86
N ALA A 139 19.88 -10.16 -19.58
CA ALA A 139 19.95 -9.22 -18.48
C ALA A 139 21.26 -8.41 -18.46
N THR A 140 21.19 -7.15 -18.06
CA THR A 140 22.38 -6.34 -17.81
C THR A 140 23.15 -6.86 -16.57
N PRO A 141 24.43 -6.48 -16.40
CA PRO A 141 25.16 -6.81 -15.18
C PRO A 141 24.47 -6.34 -13.89
N MET A 142 23.78 -5.20 -13.91
CA MET A 142 23.00 -4.69 -12.78
C MET A 142 21.79 -5.59 -12.49
N GLN A 143 21.01 -5.92 -13.52
CA GLN A 143 19.84 -6.79 -13.40
C GLN A 143 20.20 -8.19 -12.88
N ARG A 144 21.30 -8.79 -13.37
CA ARG A 144 21.82 -10.05 -12.82
C ARG A 144 22.17 -9.96 -11.34
N GLN A 145 22.76 -8.86 -10.90
CA GLN A 145 23.04 -8.63 -9.48
C GLN A 145 21.75 -8.50 -8.65
N MET A 146 20.71 -7.84 -9.18
CA MET A 146 19.39 -7.74 -8.51
C MET A 146 18.72 -9.12 -8.38
N ILE A 147 18.89 -9.98 -9.39
CA ILE A 147 18.44 -11.38 -9.36
C ILE A 147 19.16 -12.19 -8.28
N ASP A 148 20.49 -12.10 -8.20
CA ASP A 148 21.25 -12.77 -7.16
C ASP A 148 20.91 -12.24 -5.75
N ALA A 149 20.59 -10.95 -5.63
CA ALA A 149 20.10 -10.37 -4.38
C ALA A 149 18.76 -11.01 -3.94
N LEU A 150 17.80 -11.19 -4.85
CA LEU A 150 16.51 -11.83 -4.51
C LEU A 150 16.68 -13.28 -4.06
N ILE A 151 17.63 -14.04 -4.62
CA ILE A 151 17.92 -15.39 -4.12
C ILE A 151 18.35 -15.33 -2.65
N GLN A 152 19.14 -14.33 -2.24
CA GLN A 152 19.53 -14.16 -0.84
C GLN A 152 18.37 -13.76 0.07
N ARG A 153 17.35 -13.08 -0.45
CA ARG A 153 16.13 -12.72 0.28
C ARG A 153 15.37 -13.95 0.80
N TYR A 154 15.38 -15.04 0.04
CA TYR A 154 14.61 -16.25 0.36
C TYR A 154 15.45 -17.43 0.87
N SER A 155 16.76 -17.43 0.62
CA SER A 155 17.65 -18.55 0.98
C SER A 155 18.40 -18.32 2.30
N GLY A 156 18.89 -19.41 2.91
CA GLY A 156 19.73 -19.37 4.11
C GLY A 156 18.94 -19.18 5.42
N ARG A 157 19.63 -18.75 6.48
CA ARG A 157 19.01 -18.54 7.81
C ARG A 157 18.01 -17.39 7.77
N GLU A 158 16.81 -17.63 8.29
CA GLU A 158 15.71 -16.67 8.30
C GLU A 158 16.08 -15.33 8.98
N SER A 159 16.73 -15.39 10.13
CA SER A 159 17.15 -14.20 10.89
C SER A 159 18.14 -13.29 10.15
N THR A 160 18.69 -13.71 9.02
CA THR A 160 19.75 -12.97 8.32
C THR A 160 19.47 -12.77 6.82
N ARG A 161 18.52 -13.50 6.23
CA ARG A 161 18.23 -13.44 4.78
C ARG A 161 17.83 -12.06 4.29
N GLY A 162 17.00 -11.37 5.07
CA GLY A 162 16.55 -10.03 4.71
C GLY A 162 17.66 -8.96 4.80
N VAL A 163 18.48 -8.99 5.85
CA VAL A 163 19.63 -8.06 5.97
C VAL A 163 20.67 -8.34 4.87
N ARG A 164 20.90 -9.60 4.48
CA ARG A 164 21.76 -9.93 3.34
C ARG A 164 21.22 -9.37 2.02
N PHE A 165 19.91 -9.45 1.80
CA PHE A 165 19.25 -8.83 0.66
C PHE A 165 19.47 -7.31 0.65
N ALA A 166 19.15 -6.61 1.75
CA ALA A 166 19.33 -5.16 1.88
C ALA A 166 20.77 -4.72 1.63
N ARG A 167 21.76 -5.40 2.25
CA ARG A 167 23.19 -5.13 2.02
C ARG A 167 23.63 -5.37 0.59
N THR A 168 23.06 -6.37 -0.09
CA THR A 168 23.40 -6.66 -1.49
C THR A 168 22.81 -5.60 -2.41
N MET A 169 21.55 -5.23 -2.20
CA MET A 169 20.92 -4.11 -2.91
C MET A 169 21.68 -2.79 -2.69
N ASP A 170 22.14 -2.51 -1.46
CA ASP A 170 22.93 -1.31 -1.18
C ASP A 170 24.25 -1.25 -1.96
N ARG A 171 24.92 -2.39 -2.16
CA ARG A 171 26.12 -2.45 -3.03
C ARG A 171 25.79 -2.18 -4.50
N ILE A 172 24.59 -2.56 -4.96
CA ILE A 172 24.12 -2.28 -6.32
C ILE A 172 23.79 -0.79 -6.43
N ALA A 173 23.06 -0.22 -5.47
CA ALA A 173 22.71 1.20 -5.43
C ALA A 173 23.96 2.10 -5.44
N ARG A 174 25.00 1.77 -4.65
CA ARG A 174 26.26 2.54 -4.66
C ARG A 174 26.97 2.56 -6.01
N ARG A 175 26.76 1.57 -6.87
CA ARG A 175 27.33 1.51 -8.23
C ARG A 175 26.42 2.11 -9.28
N ASN A 176 25.15 2.38 -8.94
CA ASN A 176 24.13 2.92 -9.81
C ASN A 176 23.37 4.02 -9.04
N PRO A 177 24.07 5.08 -8.58
CA PRO A 177 23.52 6.03 -7.61
C PRO A 177 22.26 6.75 -8.12
N ASP A 178 22.16 6.98 -9.43
CA ASP A 178 21.04 7.70 -10.06
C ASP A 178 19.96 6.76 -10.61
N ASN A 179 20.05 5.45 -10.32
CA ASN A 179 18.99 4.51 -10.70
C ASN A 179 17.89 4.51 -9.62
N VAL A 180 16.83 5.29 -9.88
CA VAL A 180 15.69 5.50 -8.98
C VAL A 180 15.03 4.19 -8.53
N MET A 181 14.75 3.26 -9.46
CA MET A 181 14.19 1.95 -9.12
C MET A 181 15.09 1.14 -8.17
N VAL A 182 16.40 1.11 -8.43
CA VAL A 182 17.35 0.43 -7.54
C VAL A 182 17.39 1.11 -6.18
N ALA A 183 17.37 2.44 -6.11
CA ALA A 183 17.33 3.19 -4.86
C ALA A 183 16.06 2.87 -4.05
N ALA A 184 14.88 2.92 -4.67
CA ALA A 184 13.60 2.61 -4.04
C ALA A 184 13.54 1.16 -3.52
N VAL A 185 13.93 0.17 -4.33
CA VAL A 185 14.00 -1.24 -3.89
C VAL A 185 14.99 -1.43 -2.74
N THR A 186 16.10 -0.69 -2.74
CA THR A 186 17.09 -0.74 -1.67
C THR A 186 16.56 -0.10 -0.39
N ALA A 187 15.85 1.01 -0.47
CA ALA A 187 15.21 1.67 0.65
C ALA A 187 14.15 0.76 1.30
N ASP A 188 13.23 0.18 0.50
CA ASP A 188 12.25 -0.81 0.97
C ASP A 188 12.93 -1.97 1.69
N ALA A 189 14.04 -2.49 1.14
CA ALA A 189 14.79 -3.57 1.76
C ALA A 189 15.39 -3.20 3.13
N TRP A 190 15.86 -1.96 3.32
CA TRP A 190 16.36 -1.48 4.61
C TRP A 190 15.22 -1.24 5.60
N MET A 191 14.16 -0.58 5.17
CA MET A 191 12.95 -0.30 5.96
C MET A 191 12.35 -1.57 6.56
N LEU A 192 12.35 -2.67 5.79
CA LEU A 192 11.86 -3.98 6.21
C LEU A 192 12.71 -4.72 7.25
N LYS A 193 13.93 -4.25 7.57
CA LYS A 193 14.89 -4.97 8.41
C LYS A 193 15.31 -4.24 9.67
N VAL A 194 14.67 -3.13 9.95
CA VAL A 194 14.83 -2.43 11.23
C VAL A 194 14.21 -3.31 12.31
N ASP A 195 15.00 -3.65 13.32
CA ASP A 195 14.52 -4.35 14.51
C ASP A 195 13.98 -3.30 15.50
N GLY A 196 12.65 -3.27 15.69
CA GLY A 196 11.98 -2.31 16.57
C GLY A 196 11.47 -1.05 15.87
N GLU A 197 11.30 0.03 16.63
CA GLU A 197 10.82 1.33 16.12
C GLU A 197 11.89 2.00 15.25
N TRP A 198 11.49 2.65 14.15
CA TRP A 198 12.42 3.37 13.27
C TRP A 198 13.01 4.64 13.89
N PHE A 199 12.24 5.29 14.74
CA PHE A 199 12.60 6.55 15.38
C PHE A 199 12.38 6.43 16.89
N ASP A 200 13.26 7.07 17.67
CA ASP A 200 13.04 7.23 19.09
C ASP A 200 12.00 8.32 19.38
N LYS A 201 11.70 8.56 20.67
CA LYS A 201 10.72 9.58 21.08
C LYS A 201 11.12 11.01 20.69
N ALA A 202 12.38 11.25 20.35
CA ALA A 202 12.87 12.54 19.87
C ALA A 202 12.86 12.64 18.33
N GLY A 203 12.36 11.61 17.63
CA GLY A 203 12.31 11.57 16.16
C GLY A 203 13.66 11.20 15.52
N LYS A 204 14.64 10.73 16.30
CA LYS A 204 15.95 10.33 15.76
C LYS A 204 15.93 8.87 15.33
N ALA A 205 16.49 8.61 14.14
CA ALA A 205 16.63 7.26 13.61
C ALA A 205 17.37 6.33 14.58
N THR A 206 16.77 5.17 14.86
CA THR A 206 17.29 4.16 15.81
C THR A 206 18.26 3.17 15.15
N ASP A 207 18.17 3.01 13.84
CA ASP A 207 18.93 2.04 13.06
C ASP A 207 19.59 2.70 11.84
N ALA A 208 20.81 2.25 11.50
CA ALA A 208 21.57 2.79 10.37
C ALA A 208 20.89 2.54 9.02
N GLY A 209 20.06 1.49 8.92
CA GLY A 209 19.21 1.19 7.77
C GLY A 209 18.14 2.26 7.53
N VAL A 210 17.54 2.83 8.58
CA VAL A 210 16.58 3.95 8.47
C VAL A 210 17.29 5.17 7.87
N THR A 211 18.44 5.56 8.45
CA THR A 211 19.25 6.68 7.94
C THR A 211 19.68 6.44 6.49
N ARG A 212 20.03 5.19 6.14
CA ARG A 212 20.44 4.84 4.78
C ARG A 212 19.28 4.88 3.80
N ALA A 213 18.10 4.37 4.18
CA ALA A 213 16.89 4.44 3.36
C ALA A 213 16.51 5.90 3.10
N MET A 214 16.57 6.76 4.12
CA MET A 214 16.29 8.19 3.98
C MET A 214 17.21 8.83 2.93
N SER A 215 18.52 8.61 3.05
CA SER A 215 19.51 9.14 2.10
C SER A 215 19.30 8.63 0.66
N LEU A 216 18.88 7.38 0.49
CA LEU A 216 18.59 6.80 -0.84
C LEU A 216 17.36 7.46 -1.47
N LEU A 217 16.29 7.63 -0.70
CA LEU A 217 15.03 8.22 -1.18
C LEU A 217 15.18 9.71 -1.46
N GLU A 218 15.86 10.46 -0.58
CA GLU A 218 16.12 11.88 -0.83
C GLU A 218 16.94 12.07 -2.11
N HIS A 219 17.98 11.27 -2.34
CA HIS A 219 18.75 11.33 -3.59
C HIS A 219 17.89 10.95 -4.80
N ALA A 220 17.14 9.85 -4.73
CA ALA A 220 16.24 9.43 -5.80
C ALA A 220 15.25 10.53 -6.19
N LEU A 221 14.68 11.24 -5.22
CA LEU A 221 13.76 12.37 -5.44
C LEU A 221 14.44 13.64 -5.98
N THR A 222 15.78 13.74 -5.92
CA THR A 222 16.50 14.78 -6.68
C THR A 222 16.70 14.41 -8.14
N VAL A 223 16.77 13.11 -8.45
CA VAL A 223 16.95 12.59 -9.82
C VAL A 223 15.62 12.53 -10.56
N ASP A 224 14.59 11.99 -9.90
CA ASP A 224 13.21 11.97 -10.38
C ASP A 224 12.29 12.33 -9.21
N ALA A 225 11.90 13.61 -9.17
CA ALA A 225 11.04 14.12 -8.12
C ALA A 225 9.64 13.50 -8.14
N ASP A 226 9.22 12.95 -9.28
CA ASP A 226 7.86 12.49 -9.54
C ASP A 226 7.74 10.97 -9.56
N ASP A 227 8.76 10.23 -9.11
CA ASP A 227 8.73 8.77 -8.96
C ASP A 227 7.79 8.36 -7.80
N PRO A 228 6.61 7.77 -8.07
CA PRO A 228 5.62 7.40 -7.06
C PRO A 228 6.15 6.40 -6.03
N GLY A 229 6.99 5.44 -6.42
CA GLY A 229 7.60 4.48 -5.50
C GLY A 229 8.49 5.15 -4.45
N SER A 230 9.34 6.08 -4.87
CA SER A 230 10.20 6.85 -3.98
C SER A 230 9.40 7.80 -3.08
N ILE A 231 8.43 8.52 -3.65
CA ILE A 231 7.53 9.39 -2.87
C ILE A 231 6.78 8.58 -1.81
N HIS A 232 6.21 7.44 -2.19
CA HIS A 232 5.48 6.56 -1.30
C HIS A 232 6.32 6.12 -0.10
N LEU A 233 7.51 5.56 -0.36
CA LEU A 233 8.40 5.12 0.71
C LEU A 233 8.88 6.31 1.56
N TYR A 234 9.09 7.49 0.96
CA TYR A 234 9.51 8.69 1.68
C TYR A 234 8.43 9.20 2.64
N ILE A 235 7.16 9.17 2.24
CA ILE A 235 6.02 9.48 3.11
C ILE A 235 5.99 8.53 4.31
N HIS A 236 6.10 7.21 4.09
CA HIS A 236 6.17 6.25 5.20
C HIS A 236 7.35 6.54 6.13
N LEU A 237 8.54 6.76 5.56
CA LEU A 237 9.77 6.94 6.32
C LEU A 237 9.80 8.23 7.14
N THR A 238 9.11 9.28 6.71
CA THR A 238 9.09 10.57 7.39
C THR A 238 7.91 10.74 8.35
N GLU A 239 6.93 9.85 8.35
CA GLU A 239 5.71 10.01 9.15
C GLU A 239 6.01 10.21 10.65
N TRP A 240 6.97 9.44 11.18
CA TRP A 240 7.34 9.44 12.60
C TRP A 240 8.74 10.04 12.86
N SER A 241 9.31 10.72 11.87
CA SER A 241 10.60 11.40 12.05
C SER A 241 10.45 12.67 12.89
N ASP A 242 11.58 13.31 13.18
CA ASP A 242 11.65 14.64 13.79
C ASP A 242 11.12 15.76 12.89
N ASP A 243 10.93 15.50 11.58
CA ASP A 243 10.42 16.47 10.62
C ASP A 243 9.54 15.82 9.52
N PRO A 244 8.24 15.58 9.80
CA PRO A 244 7.30 15.08 8.80
C PRO A 244 6.97 16.11 7.71
N HIS A 245 7.30 17.41 7.87
CA HIS A 245 6.97 18.44 6.88
C HIS A 245 7.72 18.25 5.56
N LYS A 246 8.87 17.56 5.59
CA LYS A 246 9.66 17.22 4.39
C LYS A 246 8.86 16.49 3.32
N ALA A 247 7.87 15.70 3.72
CA ALA A 247 7.05 14.94 2.78
C ALA A 247 5.90 15.73 2.17
N ILE A 248 5.58 16.95 2.64
CA ILE A 248 4.46 17.75 2.12
C ILE A 248 4.52 17.91 0.59
N PRO A 249 5.60 18.44 -0.02
CA PRO A 249 5.62 18.66 -1.48
C PRO A 249 5.46 17.38 -2.30
N TYR A 250 5.78 16.22 -1.72
CA TYR A 250 5.62 14.91 -2.35
C TYR A 250 4.21 14.34 -2.14
N GLY A 251 3.65 14.49 -0.94
CA GLY A 251 2.27 14.13 -0.62
C GLY A 251 1.25 14.88 -1.47
N GLU A 252 1.49 16.16 -1.75
CA GLU A 252 0.59 16.99 -2.57
C GLU A 252 0.50 16.56 -4.05
N LYS A 253 1.43 15.73 -4.53
CA LYS A 253 1.46 15.27 -5.93
C LYS A 253 1.25 13.77 -6.12
N LEU A 254 1.55 12.93 -5.12
CA LEU A 254 1.47 11.47 -5.27
C LEU A 254 0.11 11.01 -5.82
N ALA A 255 -0.97 11.57 -5.29
CA ALA A 255 -2.32 11.22 -5.71
C ALA A 255 -2.60 11.58 -7.20
N LEU A 256 -1.95 12.63 -7.73
CA LEU A 256 -2.08 13.04 -9.13
C LEU A 256 -1.22 12.18 -10.07
N LEU A 257 -0.11 11.64 -9.55
CA LEU A 257 0.79 10.76 -10.30
C LEU A 257 0.19 9.36 -10.48
N ALA A 258 -0.57 8.87 -9.49
CA ALA A 258 -1.21 7.57 -9.53
C ALA A 258 -2.71 7.62 -9.11
N PRO A 259 -3.57 8.32 -9.87
CA PRO A 259 -4.96 8.60 -9.49
C PRO A 259 -5.89 7.37 -9.53
N GLY A 260 -5.43 6.24 -10.07
CA GLY A 260 -6.13 4.95 -10.09
C GLY A 260 -5.69 4.00 -8.98
N ALA A 261 -4.60 4.31 -8.27
CA ALA A 261 -4.06 3.49 -7.19
C ALA A 261 -4.54 4.02 -5.83
N SER A 262 -5.59 3.42 -5.29
CA SER A 262 -6.23 3.85 -4.03
C SER A 262 -5.23 4.02 -2.87
N HIS A 263 -4.30 3.07 -2.71
CA HIS A 263 -3.26 3.14 -1.67
C HIS A 263 -2.37 4.38 -1.85
N LEU A 264 -1.92 4.67 -3.07
CA LEU A 264 -1.08 5.85 -3.34
C LEU A 264 -1.86 7.16 -3.20
N VAL A 265 -3.17 7.17 -3.47
CA VAL A 265 -4.06 8.31 -3.21
C VAL A 265 -4.28 8.52 -1.71
N HIS A 266 -4.30 7.44 -0.92
CA HIS A 266 -4.36 7.48 0.54
C HIS A 266 -3.07 8.00 1.18
N MET A 267 -1.91 7.57 0.67
CA MET A 267 -0.60 7.79 1.28
C MET A 267 -0.33 9.22 1.79
N PRO A 268 -0.67 10.31 1.06
CA PRO A 268 -0.48 11.68 1.55
C PRO A 268 -1.13 11.96 2.91
N SER A 269 -2.18 11.22 3.28
CA SER A 269 -2.84 11.38 4.56
C SER A 269 -1.95 11.06 5.76
N HIS A 270 -0.94 10.18 5.61
CA HIS A 270 0.08 9.95 6.64
C HIS A 270 0.84 11.24 6.98
N THR A 271 1.26 12.01 5.98
CA THR A 271 1.91 13.31 6.20
C THR A 271 0.89 14.37 6.65
N PHE A 272 -0.24 14.49 5.96
CA PHE A 272 -1.23 15.53 6.25
C PHE A 272 -1.77 15.45 7.67
N TYR A 273 -2.01 14.25 8.19
CA TYR A 273 -2.46 14.07 9.56
C TYR A 273 -1.42 14.55 10.59
N ARG A 274 -0.13 14.28 10.34
CA ARG A 274 0.98 14.69 11.22
C ARG A 274 1.14 16.19 11.33
N VAL A 275 0.96 16.89 10.20
CA VAL A 275 1.17 18.34 10.10
C VAL A 275 -0.11 19.15 10.33
N GLY A 276 -1.18 18.51 10.83
CA GLY A 276 -2.43 19.18 11.19
C GLY A 276 -3.36 19.52 10.02
N ARG A 277 -3.07 19.02 8.81
CA ARG A 277 -3.92 19.17 7.62
C ARG A 277 -5.02 18.10 7.60
N TYR A 278 -5.81 18.04 8.67
CA TYR A 278 -6.79 16.97 8.90
C TYR A 278 -7.88 16.89 7.82
N ARG A 279 -8.28 18.03 7.25
CA ARG A 279 -9.24 18.04 6.14
C ARG A 279 -8.67 17.39 4.88
N ASP A 280 -7.41 17.64 4.57
CA ASP A 280 -6.75 17.03 3.41
C ASP A 280 -6.54 15.54 3.66
N ALA A 281 -6.14 15.16 4.88
CA ALA A 281 -6.08 13.76 5.29
C ALA A 281 -7.45 13.06 5.11
N MET A 282 -8.54 13.67 5.57
CA MET A 282 -9.90 13.15 5.37
C MET A 282 -10.22 12.96 3.87
N MET A 283 -10.00 13.99 3.06
CA MET A 283 -10.39 13.96 1.64
C MET A 283 -9.54 12.99 0.81
N SER A 284 -8.23 12.86 1.07
CA SER A 284 -7.38 11.82 0.45
C SER A 284 -7.97 10.43 0.65
N ASN A 285 -8.52 10.17 1.84
CA ASN A 285 -9.11 8.89 2.19
C ASN A 285 -10.51 8.66 1.62
N VAL A 286 -11.35 9.70 1.59
CA VAL A 286 -12.64 9.64 0.89
C VAL A 286 -12.42 9.25 -0.57
N ASN A 287 -11.42 9.86 -1.22
CA ASN A 287 -11.06 9.56 -2.60
C ASN A 287 -10.49 8.14 -2.75
N ALA A 288 -9.58 7.72 -1.88
CA ALA A 288 -9.01 6.37 -1.89
C ALA A 288 -10.09 5.28 -1.76
N VAL A 289 -11.03 5.44 -0.81
CA VAL A 289 -12.15 4.50 -0.59
C VAL A 289 -13.07 4.42 -1.81
N ALA A 290 -13.29 5.54 -2.51
CA ALA A 290 -14.07 5.55 -3.73
C ALA A 290 -13.36 4.82 -4.88
N LEU A 291 -12.04 4.98 -4.99
CA LEU A 291 -11.21 4.32 -5.99
C LEU A 291 -11.14 2.80 -5.78
N ASP A 292 -11.06 2.35 -4.53
CA ASP A 292 -11.11 0.92 -4.19
C ASP A 292 -12.37 0.24 -4.76
N LYS A 293 -13.54 0.89 -4.63
CA LYS A 293 -14.79 0.36 -5.22
C LYS A 293 -14.76 0.33 -6.73
N ARG A 294 -14.16 1.34 -7.36
CA ARG A 294 -14.01 1.38 -8.81
C ARG A 294 -13.08 0.26 -9.28
N TYR A 295 -11.96 0.03 -8.59
CA TYR A 295 -11.01 -1.01 -8.91
C TYR A 295 -11.62 -2.41 -8.78
N ASP A 296 -12.41 -2.68 -7.72
CA ASP A 296 -13.18 -3.93 -7.57
C ASP A 296 -14.03 -4.20 -8.82
N GLY A 297 -14.73 -3.19 -9.34
CA GLY A 297 -15.55 -3.34 -10.54
C GLY A 297 -14.75 -3.64 -11.82
N LEU A 298 -13.50 -3.19 -11.91
CA LEU A 298 -12.68 -3.29 -13.12
C LEU A 298 -11.83 -4.56 -13.18
N ALA A 299 -11.39 -5.09 -12.04
CA ALA A 299 -10.35 -6.12 -12.00
C ALA A 299 -10.83 -7.53 -11.55
N LYS A 300 -12.15 -7.84 -11.60
CA LYS A 300 -12.68 -9.17 -11.22
C LYS A 300 -12.26 -10.30 -12.18
N PRO A 301 -11.86 -11.50 -11.70
CA PRO A 301 -11.30 -11.87 -10.39
C PRO A 301 -9.75 -11.98 -10.39
N PRO A 302 -9.05 -11.62 -9.28
CA PRO A 302 -9.47 -10.83 -8.13
C PRO A 302 -8.68 -9.52 -8.02
N GLY A 303 -9.18 -8.47 -8.66
CA GLY A 303 -9.02 -7.11 -8.15
C GLY A 303 -9.88 -6.96 -6.92
N GLY A 304 -9.28 -6.59 -5.78
CA GLY A 304 -9.92 -6.62 -4.45
C GLY A 304 -11.26 -5.87 -4.38
N LEU A 305 -12.22 -6.18 -3.50
CA LEU A 305 -12.16 -6.79 -2.17
C LEU A 305 -13.47 -7.45 -1.70
N PRO A 306 -13.42 -8.48 -0.82
CA PRO A 306 -13.67 -8.22 0.62
C PRO A 306 -12.54 -8.66 1.58
N GLY A 307 -12.10 -7.75 2.48
CA GLY A 307 -11.24 -8.06 3.64
C GLY A 307 -9.78 -7.59 3.63
N MET A 308 -9.27 -6.84 2.65
CA MET A 308 -7.89 -6.32 2.71
C MET A 308 -7.79 -5.33 3.86
N ARG A 309 -6.67 -5.46 4.55
CA ARG A 309 -6.22 -4.58 5.62
C ARG A 309 -6.04 -3.14 5.14
N LEU A 310 -5.56 -2.92 3.91
CA LEU A 310 -5.28 -1.58 3.36
C LEU A 310 -6.54 -0.75 3.19
N HIS A 311 -7.64 -1.36 2.75
CA HIS A 311 -8.90 -0.62 2.61
C HIS A 311 -9.46 -0.15 3.95
N ALA A 312 -9.41 -1.01 4.98
CA ALA A 312 -9.77 -0.60 6.34
C ALA A 312 -8.87 0.55 6.83
N HIS A 313 -7.59 0.54 6.48
CA HIS A 313 -6.63 1.59 6.79
C HIS A 313 -7.00 2.95 6.18
N ASN A 314 -7.40 2.96 4.91
CA ASN A 314 -7.90 4.16 4.22
C ASN A 314 -9.12 4.72 4.97
N VAL A 315 -10.09 3.86 5.30
CA VAL A 315 -11.31 4.29 6.01
C VAL A 315 -10.99 4.85 7.39
N HIS A 316 -10.07 4.23 8.13
CA HIS A 316 -9.63 4.71 9.45
C HIS A 316 -8.98 6.10 9.40
N PHE A 317 -8.03 6.32 8.50
CA PHE A 317 -7.43 7.65 8.34
C PHE A 317 -8.47 8.70 7.92
N GLY A 318 -9.44 8.30 7.07
CA GLY A 318 -10.55 9.17 6.69
C GLY A 318 -11.46 9.54 7.87
N MET A 319 -11.82 8.56 8.71
CA MET A 319 -12.60 8.77 9.92
C MET A 319 -11.87 9.65 10.94
N GLY A 320 -10.57 9.38 11.19
CA GLY A 320 -9.73 10.20 12.06
C GLY A 320 -9.62 11.64 11.55
N GLY A 321 -9.37 11.82 10.25
CA GLY A 321 -9.36 13.14 9.61
C GLY A 321 -10.69 13.88 9.78
N ALA A 322 -11.81 13.19 9.61
CA ALA A 322 -13.15 13.76 9.78
C ALA A 322 -13.42 14.21 11.23
N LEU A 323 -13.05 13.39 12.23
CA LEU A 323 -13.16 13.73 13.65
C LEU A 323 -12.36 15.00 13.98
N MET A 324 -11.17 15.13 13.43
CA MET A 324 -10.30 16.27 13.70
C MET A 324 -10.70 17.54 12.92
N ALA A 325 -11.20 17.38 11.68
CA ALA A 325 -11.55 18.49 10.79
C ALA A 325 -13.00 18.99 10.90
N GLY A 326 -13.87 18.31 11.66
CA GLY A 326 -15.30 18.63 11.68
C GLY A 326 -16.07 18.11 10.46
N GLY A 327 -15.57 17.05 9.80
CA GLY A 327 -16.13 16.50 8.57
C GLY A 327 -17.32 15.58 8.79
N ALA A 328 -18.44 16.13 9.27
CA ALA A 328 -19.63 15.36 9.64
C ALA A 328 -20.16 14.46 8.50
N VAL A 329 -20.31 15.02 7.30
CA VAL A 329 -20.93 14.32 6.16
C VAL A 329 -20.06 13.17 5.67
N GLU A 330 -18.77 13.44 5.41
CA GLU A 330 -17.81 12.45 4.93
C GLU A 330 -17.51 11.40 6.00
N GLY A 331 -17.32 11.83 7.25
CA GLY A 331 -17.05 10.95 8.38
C GLY A 331 -18.17 9.93 8.61
N LEU A 332 -19.42 10.39 8.67
CA LEU A 332 -20.56 9.47 8.86
C LEU A 332 -20.69 8.46 7.70
N LYS A 333 -20.43 8.88 6.45
CA LYS A 333 -20.42 7.96 5.29
C LYS A 333 -19.33 6.90 5.44
N LEU A 334 -18.12 7.28 5.84
CA LEU A 334 -17.01 6.35 6.07
C LEU A 334 -17.31 5.39 7.23
N ALA A 335 -17.89 5.89 8.33
CA ALA A 335 -18.29 5.09 9.48
C ALA A 335 -19.35 4.05 9.10
N ASP A 336 -20.41 4.46 8.41
CA ASP A 336 -21.47 3.56 7.93
C ASP A 336 -20.92 2.52 6.97
N TRP A 337 -20.06 2.96 6.06
CA TRP A 337 -19.40 2.05 5.13
C TRP A 337 -18.54 1.01 5.86
N TYR A 338 -17.75 1.44 6.85
CA TYR A 338 -16.93 0.55 7.67
C TYR A 338 -17.79 -0.51 8.35
N MET A 339 -18.82 -0.10 9.08
CA MET A 339 -19.67 -1.02 9.82
C MET A 339 -20.41 -2.00 8.89
N ALA A 340 -20.80 -1.55 7.69
CA ALA A 340 -21.44 -2.41 6.69
C ALA A 340 -20.48 -3.44 6.05
N THR A 341 -19.20 -3.11 5.91
CA THR A 341 -18.18 -4.00 5.33
C THR A 341 -17.76 -5.11 6.29
N TRP A 342 -17.75 -4.82 7.59
CA TRP A 342 -17.37 -5.79 8.63
C TRP A 342 -18.53 -6.09 9.60
N PRO A 343 -19.65 -6.66 9.12
CA PRO A 343 -20.82 -6.91 9.97
C PRO A 343 -20.55 -7.94 11.07
N ALA A 344 -19.49 -8.74 10.95
CA ALA A 344 -19.06 -9.68 11.99
C ALA A 344 -18.62 -8.96 13.29
N LEU A 345 -18.27 -7.67 13.23
CA LEU A 345 -17.88 -6.88 14.40
C LEU A 345 -19.01 -6.75 15.43
N THR A 346 -20.26 -6.71 14.97
CA THR A 346 -21.44 -6.61 15.84
C THR A 346 -21.95 -7.98 16.31
N ALA A 347 -21.41 -9.07 15.77
CA ALA A 347 -21.74 -10.43 16.20
C ALA A 347 -20.84 -10.88 17.36
N ALA A 348 -21.32 -11.85 18.14
CA ALA A 348 -20.53 -12.53 19.16
C ALA A 348 -19.30 -13.21 18.53
N PRO A 349 -18.15 -13.25 19.22
CA PRO A 349 -16.95 -13.86 18.67
C PRO A 349 -17.14 -15.34 18.32
N GLY A 350 -16.67 -15.73 17.13
CA GLY A 350 -16.63 -17.13 16.71
C GLY A 350 -15.44 -17.89 17.32
N ALA A 351 -15.48 -19.23 17.28
CA ALA A 351 -14.40 -20.08 17.79
C ALA A 351 -13.06 -19.95 17.02
N ALA A 352 -13.08 -19.41 15.80
CA ALA A 352 -11.91 -19.20 14.95
C ALA A 352 -11.99 -17.82 14.28
N GLU A 353 -11.78 -16.75 15.05
CA GLU A 353 -11.79 -15.39 14.51
C GLU A 353 -10.50 -15.03 13.78
N ASP A 354 -10.66 -14.15 12.80
CA ASP A 354 -9.56 -13.49 12.11
C ASP A 354 -8.67 -12.74 13.14
N PRO A 355 -7.34 -12.98 13.17
CA PRO A 355 -6.43 -12.29 14.08
C PRO A 355 -6.46 -10.75 13.96
N SER A 356 -6.91 -10.21 12.83
CA SER A 356 -7.07 -8.77 12.64
C SER A 356 -8.32 -8.19 13.32
N MET A 357 -9.14 -9.02 13.97
CA MET A 357 -10.38 -8.57 14.60
C MET A 357 -10.15 -7.53 15.71
N LEU A 358 -9.06 -7.63 16.47
CA LEU A 358 -8.71 -6.62 17.48
C LEU A 358 -8.48 -5.25 16.83
N TYR A 359 -7.71 -5.21 15.74
CA TYR A 359 -7.45 -3.99 14.98
C TYR A 359 -8.75 -3.40 14.39
N ARG A 360 -9.63 -4.27 13.89
CA ARG A 360 -10.93 -3.83 13.38
C ARG A 360 -11.84 -3.25 14.45
N GLN A 361 -11.75 -3.73 15.70
CA GLN A 361 -12.48 -3.12 16.81
C GLN A 361 -11.96 -1.71 17.15
N ILE A 362 -10.64 -1.46 17.04
CA ILE A 362 -10.08 -0.11 17.22
C ILE A 362 -10.68 0.86 16.21
N MET A 363 -10.69 0.47 14.93
CA MET A 363 -11.25 1.32 13.86
C MET A 363 -12.76 1.54 14.02
N ALA A 364 -13.49 0.54 14.51
CA ALA A 364 -14.91 0.70 14.82
C ALA A 364 -15.18 1.73 15.93
N ALA A 365 -14.21 1.94 16.84
CA ALA A 365 -14.33 2.99 17.86
C ALA A 365 -14.35 4.39 17.23
N ASP A 366 -13.63 4.63 16.12
CA ASP A 366 -13.72 5.91 15.39
C ASP A 366 -15.10 6.09 14.76
N ALA A 367 -15.70 5.01 14.24
CA ALA A 367 -17.06 5.05 13.72
C ALA A 367 -18.06 5.43 14.81
N TYR A 368 -17.92 4.88 16.01
CA TYR A 368 -18.76 5.25 17.16
C TYR A 368 -18.52 6.68 17.62
N ALA A 369 -17.26 7.14 17.66
CA ALA A 369 -16.95 8.55 17.95
C ALA A 369 -17.59 9.50 16.91
N LEU A 370 -17.61 9.12 15.63
CA LEU A 370 -18.28 9.89 14.58
C LEU A 370 -19.80 9.90 14.77
N TYR A 371 -20.41 8.77 15.12
CA TYR A 371 -21.84 8.71 15.42
C TYR A 371 -22.19 9.57 16.63
N GLY A 372 -21.42 9.51 17.72
CA GLY A 372 -21.64 10.33 18.91
C GLY A 372 -21.44 11.82 18.65
N ARG A 373 -20.47 12.19 17.82
CA ARG A 373 -20.14 13.60 17.54
C ARG A 373 -21.03 14.25 16.48
N PHE A 374 -21.41 13.51 15.45
CA PHE A 374 -22.09 14.06 14.26
C PHE A 374 -23.39 13.36 13.88
N GLY A 375 -23.67 12.17 14.42
CA GLY A 375 -24.88 11.42 14.13
C GLY A 375 -26.12 12.08 14.73
N ASP A 376 -27.29 11.76 14.17
CA ASP A 376 -28.56 12.17 14.78
C ASP A 376 -28.86 11.33 16.03
N ALA A 377 -29.84 11.78 16.82
CA ALA A 377 -30.23 11.10 18.05
C ALA A 377 -30.70 9.65 17.81
N ALA A 378 -31.30 9.36 16.66
CA ALA A 378 -31.77 8.02 16.32
C ALA A 378 -30.59 7.08 16.03
N LYS A 379 -29.56 7.57 15.35
CA LYS A 379 -28.33 6.83 15.07
C LYS A 379 -27.64 6.41 16.36
N VAL A 380 -27.48 7.33 17.32
CA VAL A 380 -26.84 7.04 18.61
C VAL A 380 -27.70 6.10 19.45
N ALA A 381 -29.01 6.37 19.57
CA ALA A 381 -29.93 5.51 20.33
C ALA A 381 -30.07 4.10 19.75
N GLY A 382 -29.82 3.94 18.44
CA GLY A 382 -29.87 2.65 17.75
C GLY A 382 -28.60 1.79 17.90
N LEU A 383 -27.52 2.29 18.50
CA LEU A 383 -26.29 1.51 18.68
C LEU A 383 -26.48 0.46 19.78
N ALA A 384 -26.49 -0.82 19.40
CA ALA A 384 -26.48 -1.93 20.35
C ALA A 384 -25.14 -1.99 21.09
N GLU A 385 -25.18 -2.31 22.39
CA GLU A 385 -23.96 -2.56 23.14
C GLU A 385 -23.20 -3.75 22.51
N PRO A 386 -21.91 -3.59 22.15
CA PRO A 386 -21.15 -4.68 21.57
C PRO A 386 -20.98 -5.85 22.54
N ASP A 387 -20.83 -7.06 21.99
CA ASP A 387 -20.59 -8.27 22.78
C ASP A 387 -19.39 -8.13 23.75
N ALA A 388 -19.41 -8.84 24.88
CA ALA A 388 -18.34 -8.78 25.88
C ALA A 388 -16.95 -9.18 25.33
N GLY A 389 -16.91 -10.03 24.30
CA GLY A 389 -15.69 -10.37 23.57
C GLY A 389 -15.26 -9.34 22.52
N ARG A 390 -15.91 -8.18 22.45
CA ARG A 390 -15.54 -7.00 21.66
C ARG A 390 -15.07 -5.83 22.55
N PRO A 391 -14.04 -6.00 23.39
CA PRO A 391 -13.72 -5.04 24.45
C PRO A 391 -13.42 -3.64 23.92
N LEU A 392 -12.71 -3.50 22.79
CA LEU A 392 -12.36 -2.17 22.27
C LEU A 392 -13.57 -1.45 21.67
N MET A 393 -14.50 -2.18 21.05
CA MET A 393 -15.77 -1.58 20.62
C MET A 393 -16.66 -1.21 21.80
N ARG A 394 -16.69 -2.01 22.88
CA ARG A 394 -17.45 -1.65 24.08
C ARG A 394 -16.91 -0.39 24.73
N VAL A 395 -15.60 -0.19 24.74
CA VAL A 395 -14.99 1.07 25.18
C VAL A 395 -15.52 2.22 24.31
N GLY A 396 -15.41 2.13 22.99
CA GLY A 396 -15.90 3.17 22.09
C GLY A 396 -17.43 3.37 22.08
N TRP A 397 -18.22 2.41 22.56
CA TRP A 397 -19.68 2.56 22.68
C TRP A 397 -20.08 3.30 23.96
N ARG A 398 -19.28 3.17 25.03
CA ARG A 398 -19.56 3.78 26.34
C ARG A 398 -19.16 5.25 26.42
N TYR A 399 -18.21 5.68 25.61
CA TYR A 399 -17.66 7.03 25.56
C TYR A 399 -17.97 7.65 24.20
#